data_AF-A0A6J0B7J8-F1
#
_entry.id   AF-A0A6J0B7J8-F1
#
_cell.length_a   1.000
_cell.length_b   1.000
_cell.length_c   1.000
_cell.angle_alpha   90.00
_cell.angle_beta   90.00
_cell.angle_gamma   90.00
#
_symmetry.space_group_name_H-M   'P 1'
#
loop_
_entity.id
_entity.type
_entity.pdbx_description
1 polymer ?
#
loop_
_entity_poly.entity_id
_entity_poly.type
_entity_poly.pdbx_seq_one_letter_code
_entity_poly.pdbx_strand_id
1 'polypeptide(L)'
;MSSQKGNAARSRPQKYQNRHAFKNNLHDTSHKTKFINGIDVANVCERCKQIIEWKIKYKKYKPLKAPSKCVKCEQKTVKHAYHIMCGPCAKKNEVCPKCGIKSELIPGKPTVQEQLKLDTELQVMLKALPERKRRTFIRYMNRKGKPQGANNESSKSEEGMAEEQLENVAEQPRTREELLEKLKSLKLSNNEEDEMSDFEDEELSLEDDLMIKKKKNDSIFK
;
A
#
# COMPACT_ATOMS: atom_id res chain seq x y z
N MET A 1 -10.72 52.60 23.27
CA MET A 1 -10.76 51.13 23.17
C MET A 1 -9.48 50.67 22.49
N SER A 2 -8.76 49.69 23.04
CA SER A 2 -7.48 49.23 22.47
C SER A 2 -7.70 48.49 21.15
N SER A 3 -7.05 48.97 20.10
CA SER A 3 -7.03 48.42 18.73
C SER A 3 -5.76 47.60 18.45
N GLN A 4 -5.03 47.19 19.50
CA GLN A 4 -3.83 46.39 19.34
C GLN A 4 -4.19 44.97 18.87
N LYS A 5 -3.79 44.62 17.65
CA LYS A 5 -3.78 43.23 17.15
C LYS A 5 -2.97 42.39 18.15
N GLY A 6 -3.66 41.47 18.83
CA GLY A 6 -3.05 40.61 19.85
C GLY A 6 -1.78 39.92 19.31
N ASN A 7 -0.81 39.75 20.21
CA ASN A 7 0.52 39.22 19.95
C ASN A 7 0.48 37.91 19.13
N ALA A 8 0.60 37.99 17.80
CA ALA A 8 0.42 36.86 16.89
C ALA A 8 1.58 35.85 16.94
N ALA A 9 2.73 36.30 17.47
CA ALA A 9 3.88 35.46 17.76
C ALA A 9 3.87 35.09 19.25
N ARG A 10 3.47 33.86 19.57
CA ARG A 10 3.54 33.33 20.92
C ARG A 10 4.99 32.93 21.22
N SER A 11 5.61 33.55 22.23
CA SER A 11 7.01 33.27 22.62
C SER A 11 7.20 31.89 23.27
N ARG A 12 6.18 31.34 23.92
CA ARG A 12 6.25 30.07 24.67
C ARG A 12 5.37 29.00 24.04
N PRO A 13 5.84 27.73 23.91
CA PRO A 13 4.99 26.65 23.45
C PRO A 13 3.80 26.44 24.38
N GLN A 14 2.75 25.80 23.85
CA GLN A 14 1.55 25.44 24.62
C GLN A 14 1.97 24.62 25.86
N LYS A 15 1.59 25.08 27.06
CA LYS A 15 1.95 24.43 28.35
C LYS A 15 1.47 22.97 28.42
N TYR A 16 0.29 22.69 27.88
CA TYR A 16 -0.33 21.38 27.88
C TYR A 16 -0.36 20.83 26.45
N GLN A 17 0.65 20.02 26.11
CA GLN A 17 0.72 19.32 24.82
C GLN A 17 0.14 17.92 24.95
N ASN A 18 -0.47 17.42 23.87
CA ASN A 18 -0.97 16.05 23.83
C ASN A 18 0.20 15.07 23.84
N ARG A 19 0.24 14.17 24.83
CA ARG A 19 1.26 13.10 24.91
C ARG A 19 1.08 12.03 23.84
N HIS A 20 -0.16 11.78 23.42
CA HIS A 20 -0.50 10.78 22.42
C HIS A 20 -1.36 11.40 21.31
N ALA A 21 -1.18 10.91 20.09
CA ALA A 21 -2.03 11.29 18.97
C ALA A 21 -3.47 10.76 19.17
N PHE A 22 -4.45 11.53 18.70
CA PHE A 22 -5.85 11.10 18.73
C PHE A 22 -6.05 9.82 17.90
N LYS A 23 -6.65 8.80 18.52
CA LYS A 23 -7.01 7.53 17.90
C LYS A 23 -8.54 7.40 17.88
N ASN A 24 -9.11 7.37 16.68
CA ASN A 24 -10.56 7.29 16.47
C ASN A 24 -11.16 5.99 17.09
N ASN A 25 -10.43 4.89 16.98
CA ASN A 25 -10.85 3.55 17.40
C ASN A 25 -10.61 3.24 18.89
N LEU A 26 -10.07 4.16 19.69
CA LEU A 26 -9.65 3.85 21.07
C LEU A 26 -10.83 3.46 21.98
N HIS A 27 -11.97 4.13 21.83
CA HIS A 27 -13.16 3.92 22.65
C HIS A 27 -14.41 3.55 21.84
N ASP A 28 -14.33 3.61 20.51
CA ASP A 28 -15.46 3.41 19.62
C ASP A 28 -15.08 2.39 18.55
N THR A 29 -15.46 1.15 18.82
CA THR A 29 -15.19 -0.01 17.98
C THR A 29 -16.39 -0.38 17.10
N SER A 30 -17.34 0.55 16.93
CA SER A 30 -18.53 0.35 16.11
C SER A 30 -18.18 -0.08 14.69
N HIS A 31 -19.03 -0.92 14.09
CA HIS A 31 -18.95 -1.28 12.68
C HIS A 31 -18.91 -0.04 11.77
N LYS A 32 -19.61 1.04 12.14
CA LYS A 32 -19.59 2.31 11.41
C LYS A 32 -18.20 2.94 11.41
N THR A 33 -17.54 2.97 12.56
CA THR A 33 -16.19 3.53 12.74
C THR A 33 -15.15 2.70 12.00
N LYS A 34 -15.27 1.36 12.06
CA LYS A 34 -14.43 0.45 11.27
C LYS A 34 -14.60 0.68 9.77
N PHE A 35 -15.85 0.78 9.29
CA PHE A 35 -16.14 1.08 7.88
C PHE A 35 -15.53 2.42 7.46
N ILE A 36 -15.73 3.49 8.24
CA ILE A 36 -15.20 4.83 7.94
C ILE A 36 -13.67 4.84 7.89
N ASN A 37 -13.00 4.14 8.80
CA ASN A 37 -11.54 4.03 8.82
C ASN A 37 -11.00 3.19 7.64
N GLY A 38 -11.80 2.28 7.09
CA GLY A 38 -11.46 1.48 5.91
C GLY A 38 -11.68 2.20 4.57
N ILE A 39 -12.24 3.41 4.56
CA ILE A 39 -12.46 4.17 3.34
C ILE A 39 -11.11 4.64 2.79
N ASP A 40 -10.76 4.17 1.59
CA ASP A 40 -9.63 4.69 0.83
C ASP A 40 -10.04 5.95 0.05
N VAL A 41 -9.31 7.04 0.27
CA VAL A 41 -9.59 8.34 -0.37
C VAL A 41 -8.75 8.45 -1.63
N ALA A 42 -9.37 8.07 -2.76
CA ALA A 42 -8.74 7.99 -4.08
C ALA A 42 -9.29 9.02 -5.07
N ASN A 43 -8.55 9.27 -6.16
CA ASN A 43 -8.96 10.11 -7.30
C ASN A 43 -9.30 11.56 -6.92
N VAL A 44 -8.61 12.09 -5.92
CA VAL A 44 -8.70 13.49 -5.48
C VAL A 44 -7.31 14.08 -5.44
N CYS A 45 -7.23 15.42 -5.48
CA CYS A 45 -5.98 16.12 -5.27
C CYS A 45 -5.47 15.93 -3.84
N GLU A 46 -4.17 16.10 -3.64
CA GLU A 46 -3.50 15.91 -2.35
C GLU A 46 -4.14 16.74 -1.22
N ARG A 47 -4.41 18.01 -1.48
CA ARG A 47 -5.09 18.90 -0.52
C ARG A 47 -6.45 18.33 -0.11
N CYS A 48 -7.24 17.84 -1.06
CA CYS A 48 -8.56 17.29 -0.78
C CYS A 48 -8.48 15.96 -0.04
N LYS A 49 -7.48 15.13 -0.37
CA LYS A 49 -7.19 13.88 0.33
C LYS A 49 -6.94 14.13 1.81
N GLN A 50 -6.01 15.03 2.14
CA GLN A 50 -5.68 15.40 3.52
C GLN A 50 -6.90 15.91 4.30
N ILE A 51 -7.77 16.71 3.67
CA ILE A 51 -9.01 17.21 4.30
C ILE A 51 -9.96 16.05 4.64
N ILE A 52 -10.15 15.10 3.73
CA ILE A 52 -11.06 13.97 3.95
C ILE A 52 -10.46 13.01 4.99
N GLU A 53 -9.16 12.68 4.88
CA GLU A 53 -8.45 11.85 5.85
C GLU A 53 -8.48 12.45 7.25
N TRP A 54 -8.31 13.77 7.37
CA TRP A 54 -8.46 14.47 8.64
C TRP A 54 -9.87 14.32 9.20
N LYS A 55 -10.91 14.44 8.36
CA LYS A 55 -12.30 14.21 8.78
C LYS A 55 -12.51 12.78 9.27
N ILE A 56 -11.91 11.78 8.62
CA ILE A 56 -11.95 10.38 9.03
C ILE A 56 -11.22 10.21 10.37
N LYS A 57 -9.99 10.71 10.47
CA LYS A 57 -9.12 10.63 11.66
C LYS A 57 -9.79 11.21 12.90
N TYR A 58 -10.51 12.32 12.78
CA TYR A 58 -11.11 13.04 13.90
C TYR A 58 -12.63 12.83 14.05
N LYS A 59 -13.21 11.75 13.50
CA LYS A 59 -14.66 11.45 13.57
C LYS A 59 -15.59 12.55 13.03
N LYS A 60 -15.09 13.42 12.15
CA LYS A 60 -15.87 14.48 11.51
C LYS A 60 -16.40 14.07 10.13
N TYR A 61 -16.10 12.85 9.68
CA TYR A 61 -16.58 12.31 8.42
C TYR A 61 -18.07 11.96 8.50
N LYS A 62 -18.85 12.37 7.49
CA LYS A 62 -20.29 12.13 7.40
C LYS A 62 -20.55 11.37 6.10
N PRO A 63 -20.83 10.06 6.15
CA PRO A 63 -21.16 9.31 4.94
C PRO A 63 -22.50 9.78 4.36
N LEU A 64 -22.65 9.63 3.05
CA LEU A 64 -23.92 9.92 2.37
C LEU A 64 -24.93 8.81 2.67
N LYS A 65 -26.18 9.19 3.00
CA LYS A 65 -27.30 8.24 3.09
C LYS A 65 -27.86 7.87 1.70
N ALA A 66 -27.81 8.82 0.77
CA ALA A 66 -28.24 8.66 -0.61
C ALA A 66 -27.27 9.40 -1.55
N PRO A 67 -27.16 9.01 -2.84
CA PRO A 67 -26.30 9.69 -3.79
C PRO A 67 -26.64 11.18 -3.94
N SER A 68 -25.61 12.04 -3.96
CA SER A 68 -25.80 13.48 -4.19
C SER A 68 -25.85 13.82 -5.67
N LYS A 69 -26.42 14.98 -6.00
CA LYS A 69 -26.46 15.52 -7.37
C LYS A 69 -25.07 15.96 -7.80
N CYS A 70 -24.69 15.59 -9.02
CA CYS A 70 -23.44 16.03 -9.65
C CYS A 70 -23.59 17.46 -10.21
N VAL A 71 -22.59 18.32 -10.04
CA VAL A 71 -22.61 19.70 -10.59
C VAL A 71 -22.55 19.73 -12.14
N LYS A 72 -22.05 18.68 -12.79
CA LYS A 72 -21.86 18.65 -14.26
C LYS A 72 -22.98 17.97 -15.02
N CYS A 73 -23.45 16.81 -14.56
CA CYS A 73 -24.54 16.08 -15.22
C CYS A 73 -25.89 16.23 -14.51
N GLU A 74 -25.94 16.90 -13.36
CA GLU A 74 -27.16 17.17 -12.56
C GLU A 74 -27.91 15.93 -12.04
N GLN A 75 -27.47 14.74 -12.43
CA GLN A 75 -27.99 13.46 -11.97
C GLN A 75 -27.46 13.12 -10.57
N LYS A 76 -28.24 12.35 -9.80
CA LYS A 76 -27.88 11.82 -8.47
C LYS A 76 -26.89 10.63 -8.58
N THR A 77 -25.69 10.90 -9.07
CA THR A 77 -24.67 9.88 -9.39
C THR A 77 -23.47 9.90 -8.46
N VAL A 78 -23.37 10.88 -7.57
CA VAL A 78 -22.23 11.03 -6.66
C VAL A 78 -22.39 10.09 -5.46
N LYS A 79 -21.58 9.04 -5.40
CA LYS A 79 -21.61 8.02 -4.34
C LYS A 79 -20.69 8.32 -3.15
N HIS A 80 -19.61 9.06 -3.39
CA HIS A 80 -18.62 9.38 -2.36
C HIS A 80 -18.99 10.66 -1.61
N ALA A 81 -18.83 10.66 -0.28
CA ALA A 81 -19.10 11.84 0.51
C ALA A 81 -18.10 12.96 0.22
N TYR A 82 -18.54 14.21 0.36
CA TYR A 82 -17.75 15.42 0.09
C TYR A 82 -17.32 15.64 -1.36
N HIS A 83 -17.78 14.82 -2.31
CA HIS A 83 -17.59 15.08 -3.74
C HIS A 83 -18.72 15.95 -4.29
N ILE A 84 -18.38 16.85 -5.21
CA ILE A 84 -19.32 17.72 -5.95
C ILE A 84 -19.61 17.17 -7.35
N MET A 85 -18.72 16.35 -7.88
CA MET A 85 -18.84 15.73 -9.21
C MET A 85 -18.76 14.22 -9.11
N CYS A 86 -19.45 13.54 -10.03
CA CYS A 86 -19.37 12.09 -10.15
C CYS A 86 -18.07 11.67 -10.87
N GLY A 87 -17.65 10.42 -10.65
CA GLY A 87 -16.46 9.85 -11.29
C GLY A 87 -16.40 10.03 -12.81
N PRO A 88 -17.46 9.76 -13.60
CA PRO A 88 -17.38 9.92 -15.05
C PRO A 88 -17.22 11.40 -15.47
N CYS A 89 -17.88 12.33 -14.80
CA CYS A 89 -17.70 13.76 -15.08
C CYS A 89 -16.30 14.26 -14.70
N ALA A 90 -15.74 13.76 -13.60
CA ALA A 90 -14.38 14.09 -13.19
C ALA A 90 -13.34 13.55 -14.18
N LYS A 91 -13.50 12.31 -14.66
CA LYS A 91 -12.64 11.70 -15.68
C LYS A 91 -12.67 12.45 -17.00
N LYS A 92 -13.86 12.82 -17.51
CA LYS A 92 -14.00 13.57 -18.77
C LYS A 92 -13.36 14.96 -18.76
N ASN A 93 -13.32 15.60 -17.59
CA ASN A 93 -12.82 16.96 -17.44
C ASN A 93 -11.44 17.03 -16.78
N GLU A 94 -10.87 15.89 -16.37
CA GLU A 94 -9.57 15.77 -15.68
C GLU A 94 -9.43 16.70 -14.47
N VAL A 95 -10.48 16.78 -13.66
CA VAL A 95 -10.58 17.66 -12.49
C VAL A 95 -10.84 16.87 -11.23
N CYS A 96 -10.40 17.41 -10.09
CA CYS A 96 -10.69 16.81 -8.79
C CYS A 96 -12.21 16.79 -8.52
N PRO A 97 -12.81 15.62 -8.18
CA PRO A 97 -14.24 15.49 -7.96
C PRO A 97 -14.76 16.24 -6.72
N LYS A 98 -13.86 16.70 -5.83
CA LYS A 98 -14.21 17.46 -4.62
C LYS A 98 -14.14 18.98 -4.80
N CYS A 99 -13.08 19.51 -5.41
CA CYS A 99 -12.88 20.96 -5.55
C CYS A 99 -13.09 21.49 -6.97
N GLY A 100 -13.13 20.63 -7.99
CA GLY A 100 -13.29 21.04 -9.38
C GLY A 100 -12.06 21.69 -10.02
N ILE A 101 -10.93 21.72 -9.30
CA ILE A 101 -9.67 22.28 -9.80
C ILE A 101 -8.91 21.18 -10.57
N LYS A 102 -8.28 21.56 -11.69
CA LYS A 102 -7.35 20.71 -12.43
C LYS A 102 -6.05 20.59 -11.63
N SER A 103 -5.68 19.38 -11.27
CA SER A 103 -4.51 19.08 -10.47
C SER A 103 -4.20 17.60 -10.58
N GLU A 104 -2.96 17.21 -10.33
CA GLU A 104 -2.57 15.81 -10.24
C GLU A 104 -3.47 15.05 -9.25
N LEU A 105 -4.09 14.00 -9.76
CA LEU A 105 -4.99 13.16 -8.99
C LEU A 105 -4.19 11.98 -8.44
N ILE A 106 -4.31 11.75 -7.13
CA ILE A 106 -3.63 10.62 -6.50
C ILE A 106 -4.38 9.34 -6.91
N PRO A 107 -3.69 8.36 -7.54
CA PRO A 107 -4.31 7.09 -7.87
C PRO A 107 -4.74 6.36 -6.60
N GLY A 108 -5.90 5.71 -6.67
CA GLY A 108 -6.37 4.85 -5.58
C GLY A 108 -5.54 3.59 -5.45
N LYS A 109 -5.71 2.89 -4.31
CA LYS A 109 -5.21 1.51 -4.22
C LYS A 109 -5.91 0.64 -5.27
N PRO A 110 -5.20 -0.31 -5.90
CA PRO A 110 -5.81 -1.25 -6.83
C PRO A 110 -6.95 -2.00 -6.13
N THR A 111 -8.02 -2.27 -6.87
CA THR A 111 -9.14 -3.06 -6.32
C THR A 111 -8.68 -4.46 -5.95
N VAL A 112 -9.41 -5.14 -5.06
CA VAL A 112 -9.06 -6.51 -4.63
C VAL A 112 -8.91 -7.45 -5.83
N GLN A 113 -9.77 -7.32 -6.85
CA GLN A 113 -9.67 -8.12 -8.07
C GLN A 113 -8.41 -7.81 -8.89
N GLU A 114 -8.06 -6.53 -9.01
CA GLU A 114 -6.81 -6.11 -9.66
C GLU A 114 -5.59 -6.60 -8.89
N GLN A 115 -5.61 -6.52 -7.55
CA GLN A 115 -4.55 -7.07 -6.70
C GLN A 115 -4.36 -8.57 -6.92
N LEU A 116 -5.45 -9.34 -6.92
CA LEU A 116 -5.39 -10.77 -7.18
C LEU A 116 -4.83 -11.08 -8.58
N LYS A 117 -5.22 -10.31 -9.61
CA LYS A 117 -4.66 -10.45 -10.95
C LYS A 117 -3.15 -10.17 -10.96
N LEU A 118 -2.73 -9.05 -10.36
CA LEU A 118 -1.32 -8.70 -10.25
C LEU A 118 -0.52 -9.76 -9.49
N ASP A 119 -1.08 -10.33 -8.43
CA ASP A 119 -0.46 -11.42 -7.68
C ASP A 119 -0.33 -12.69 -8.53
N THR A 120 -1.35 -13.03 -9.32
CA THR A 120 -1.28 -14.17 -10.25
C THR A 120 -0.26 -13.94 -11.36
N GLU A 121 -0.20 -12.74 -11.94
CA GLU A 121 0.79 -12.37 -12.96
C GLU A 121 2.21 -12.44 -12.39
N LEU A 122 2.42 -11.92 -11.18
CA LEU A 122 3.68 -12.01 -10.47
C LEU A 122 4.07 -13.46 -10.18
N GLN A 123 3.12 -14.31 -9.78
CA GLN A 123 3.37 -15.75 -9.60
C GLN A 123 3.77 -16.44 -10.91
N VAL A 124 3.15 -16.10 -12.03
CA VAL A 124 3.52 -16.63 -13.36
C VAL A 124 4.93 -16.17 -13.74
N MET A 125 5.25 -14.89 -13.55
CA MET A 125 6.61 -14.36 -13.80
C MET A 125 7.66 -15.06 -12.94
N LEU A 126 7.35 -15.37 -11.68
CA LEU A 126 8.24 -16.10 -10.79
C LEU A 126 8.40 -17.58 -11.20
N LYS A 127 7.35 -18.21 -11.73
CA LYS A 127 7.41 -19.58 -12.25
C LYS A 127 8.20 -19.68 -13.56
N ALA A 128 8.20 -18.62 -14.37
CA ALA A 128 9.00 -18.54 -15.59
C ALA A 128 10.51 -18.42 -15.34
N LEU A 129 10.93 -18.07 -14.11
CA LEU A 129 12.34 -18.09 -13.72
C LEU A 129 12.76 -19.52 -13.32
N PRO A 130 14.00 -19.95 -13.65
CA PRO A 130 14.55 -21.21 -13.16
C PRO A 130 14.42 -21.32 -11.63
N GLU A 131 14.09 -22.50 -11.12
CA GLU A 131 13.74 -22.71 -9.70
C GLU A 131 14.85 -22.21 -8.75
N ARG A 132 16.13 -22.40 -9.11
CA ARG A 132 17.27 -21.86 -8.34
C ARG A 132 17.20 -20.33 -8.19
N LYS A 133 16.87 -19.61 -9.28
CA LYS A 133 16.73 -18.14 -9.31
C LYS A 133 15.44 -17.68 -8.63
N ARG A 134 14.35 -18.42 -8.77
CA ARG A 134 13.11 -18.17 -8.02
C ARG A 134 13.34 -18.26 -6.51
N ARG A 135 14.03 -19.31 -6.03
CA ARG A 135 14.36 -19.48 -4.60
C ARG A 135 15.35 -18.45 -4.10
N THR A 136 16.29 -17.95 -4.92
CA THR A 136 17.16 -16.82 -4.52
C THR A 136 16.38 -15.52 -4.42
N PHE A 137 15.45 -15.25 -5.34
CA PHE A 137 14.59 -14.07 -5.29
C PHE A 137 13.65 -14.08 -4.08
N ILE A 138 12.98 -15.20 -3.81
CA ILE A 138 12.11 -15.36 -2.62
C ILE A 138 12.92 -15.21 -1.33
N ARG A 139 14.13 -15.80 -1.27
CA ARG A 139 15.03 -15.61 -0.12
C ARG A 139 15.45 -14.14 0.04
N TYR A 140 15.71 -13.43 -1.06
CA TYR A 140 16.04 -12.01 -1.03
C TYR A 140 14.86 -11.16 -0.53
N MET A 141 13.64 -11.42 -1.03
CA MET A 141 12.39 -10.79 -0.56
C MET A 141 12.15 -11.01 0.94
N ASN A 142 12.40 -12.24 1.42
CA ASN A 142 12.17 -12.61 2.82
C ASN A 142 13.35 -12.26 3.76
N ARG A 143 14.51 -11.87 3.21
CA ARG A 143 15.67 -11.49 4.01
C ARG A 143 15.46 -10.09 4.57
N LYS A 144 15.09 -10.02 5.86
CA LYS A 144 15.17 -8.78 6.63
C LYS A 144 16.60 -8.23 6.52
N GLY A 145 16.75 -6.96 6.14
CA GLY A 145 18.05 -6.34 5.93
C GLY A 145 18.96 -6.54 7.15
N LYS A 146 20.10 -7.20 6.97
CA LYS A 146 21.20 -7.05 7.93
C LYS A 146 21.82 -5.67 7.64
N PRO A 147 22.19 -4.88 8.66
CA PRO A 147 23.04 -3.72 8.44
C PRO A 147 24.33 -4.21 7.77
N GLN A 148 24.69 -3.58 6.64
CA GLN A 148 25.99 -3.79 6.03
C GLN A 148 27.02 -3.01 6.86
N GLY A 149 28.00 -3.71 7.44
CA GLY A 149 29.10 -3.12 8.19
C GLY A 149 29.70 -4.06 9.21
N ALA A 150 30.40 -5.12 8.76
CA ALA A 150 31.30 -5.90 9.59
C ALA A 150 32.41 -6.48 8.72
N ASN A 151 33.33 -5.62 8.27
CA ASN A 151 34.69 -6.03 8.01
C ASN A 151 35.53 -5.63 9.23
N ASN A 152 36.17 -6.62 9.83
CA ASN A 152 37.15 -6.48 10.90
C ASN A 152 38.32 -5.58 10.47
N GLU A 153 38.70 -4.62 11.31
CA GLU A 153 40.06 -4.58 11.87
C GLU A 153 40.12 -3.63 13.08
N SER A 154 40.88 -4.09 14.06
CA SER A 154 40.99 -3.64 15.44
C SER A 154 41.73 -2.31 15.62
N SER A 155 41.20 -1.42 16.45
CA SER A 155 42.00 -0.74 17.49
C SER A 155 41.11 -0.20 18.60
N LYS A 156 41.68 -0.21 19.79
CA LYS A 156 41.07 -0.20 21.12
C LYS A 156 41.30 1.17 21.76
N SER A 157 40.25 1.83 22.26
CA SER A 157 40.33 2.62 23.50
C SER A 157 38.93 2.94 24.03
N GLU A 158 38.77 2.64 25.31
CA GLU A 158 37.71 2.89 26.30
C GLU A 158 37.31 4.40 26.31
N GLU A 159 36.15 4.90 26.75
CA GLU A 159 35.20 4.63 27.84
C GLU A 159 33.82 5.22 27.39
N GLY A 160 32.64 4.65 27.61
CA GLY A 160 31.93 4.56 28.89
C GLY A 160 30.66 5.47 28.89
N MET A 161 29.47 4.90 28.66
CA MET A 161 28.21 5.09 29.44
C MET A 161 26.92 4.69 28.68
N ALA A 162 26.29 3.68 29.27
CA ALA A 162 24.91 3.15 29.17
C ALA A 162 23.80 4.18 28.90
N GLU A 163 22.61 3.87 28.41
CA GLU A 163 21.94 2.70 27.83
C GLU A 163 20.53 3.24 27.51
N GLU A 164 19.79 2.57 26.62
CA GLU A 164 18.32 2.73 26.48
C GLU A 164 17.77 3.96 25.73
N GLN A 165 17.83 3.94 24.39
CA GLN A 165 16.72 4.37 23.53
C GLN A 165 16.59 3.43 22.32
N LEU A 166 16.20 2.18 22.57
CA LEU A 166 15.40 1.45 21.59
C LEU A 166 14.02 2.10 21.59
N GLU A 167 13.60 2.72 20.49
CA GLU A 167 12.23 2.58 19.98
C GLU A 167 12.03 3.27 18.62
N ASN A 168 11.56 2.45 17.66
CA ASN A 168 10.86 2.83 16.42
C ASN A 168 11.64 3.54 15.29
N VAL A 169 12.60 2.83 14.71
CA VAL A 169 12.80 2.93 13.24
C VAL A 169 11.86 1.91 12.61
N ALA A 170 10.71 2.38 12.11
CA ALA A 170 9.78 1.55 11.36
C ALA A 170 10.53 0.88 10.20
N GLU A 171 10.55 -0.46 10.23
CA GLU A 171 11.16 -1.35 9.24
C GLU A 171 10.69 -0.97 7.84
N GLN A 172 11.57 -0.36 7.03
CA GLN A 172 11.26 -0.01 5.64
C GLN A 172 11.32 -1.31 4.81
N PRO A 173 10.22 -1.75 4.17
CA PRO A 173 10.27 -2.83 3.20
C PRO A 173 11.23 -2.43 2.06
N ARG A 174 11.90 -3.42 1.45
CA ARG A 174 12.76 -3.23 0.27
C ARG A 174 12.05 -2.36 -0.76
N THR A 175 12.74 -1.35 -1.28
CA THR A 175 12.12 -0.43 -2.24
C THR A 175 11.77 -1.19 -3.52
N ARG A 176 10.76 -0.70 -4.24
CA ARG A 176 10.33 -1.29 -5.52
C ARG A 176 11.48 -1.38 -6.52
N GLU A 177 12.36 -0.39 -6.49
CA GLU A 177 13.53 -0.28 -7.37
C GLU A 177 14.55 -1.38 -7.08
N GLU A 178 14.90 -1.62 -5.82
CA GLU A 178 15.81 -2.70 -5.41
C GLU A 178 15.31 -4.10 -5.84
N LEU A 179 13.99 -4.34 -5.75
CA LEU A 179 13.38 -5.60 -6.18
C LEU A 179 13.44 -5.78 -7.70
N LEU A 180 13.18 -4.72 -8.45
CA LEU A 180 13.24 -4.73 -9.92
C LEU A 180 14.67 -4.94 -10.41
N GLU A 181 15.65 -4.30 -9.79
CA GLU A 181 17.07 -4.52 -10.08
C GLU A 181 17.49 -5.95 -9.77
N LYS A 182 17.03 -6.52 -8.65
CA LYS A 182 17.33 -7.92 -8.33
C LYS A 182 16.74 -8.88 -9.37
N LEU A 183 15.50 -8.65 -9.79
CA LEU A 183 14.86 -9.40 -10.87
C LEU A 183 15.65 -9.29 -12.19
N LYS A 184 16.09 -8.07 -12.54
CA LYS A 184 16.87 -7.82 -13.77
C LYS A 184 18.23 -8.50 -13.73
N SER A 185 18.93 -8.47 -12.59
CA SER A 185 20.22 -9.15 -12.42
C SER A 185 20.10 -10.67 -12.60
N LEU A 186 19.01 -11.27 -12.10
CA LEU A 186 18.76 -12.70 -12.25
C LEU A 186 18.40 -13.07 -13.70
N LYS A 187 17.75 -12.18 -14.44
CA LYS A 187 17.45 -12.39 -15.88
C LYS A 187 18.70 -12.23 -16.76
N LEU A 188 19.59 -11.29 -16.46
CA LEU A 188 20.80 -11.04 -17.26
C LEU A 188 21.85 -12.15 -17.12
N SER A 189 21.93 -12.82 -15.97
CA SER A 189 22.80 -13.98 -15.78
C SER A 189 22.33 -15.26 -16.52
N ASN A 190 21.52 -15.10 -17.57
CA ASN A 190 21.11 -16.16 -18.51
C ASN A 190 21.62 -15.87 -19.94
N ASN A 191 22.13 -14.66 -20.25
CA ASN A 191 22.47 -14.29 -21.62
C ASN A 191 23.96 -14.48 -21.97
N GLU A 192 24.80 -14.95 -21.05
CA GLU A 192 26.24 -15.11 -21.29
C GLU A 192 26.73 -16.58 -21.31
N GLU A 193 25.90 -17.59 -21.00
CA GLU A 193 26.43 -18.97 -20.82
C GLU A 193 25.58 -20.13 -21.36
N ASP A 194 24.57 -19.94 -22.20
CA ASP A 194 23.77 -21.08 -22.71
C ASP A 194 23.72 -21.13 -24.25
N GLU A 195 24.86 -21.38 -24.89
CA GLU A 195 24.88 -22.18 -26.12
C GLU A 195 24.90 -23.67 -25.74
N MET A 196 23.88 -24.42 -26.18
CA MET A 196 23.79 -25.90 -26.27
C MET A 196 23.69 -26.73 -24.98
N SER A 197 22.52 -27.34 -24.71
CA SER A 197 22.26 -28.74 -25.10
C SER A 197 20.82 -29.20 -24.78
N ASP A 198 20.18 -29.72 -25.82
CA ASP A 198 19.11 -30.72 -25.90
C ASP A 198 18.85 -31.61 -24.65
N PHE A 199 17.59 -31.64 -24.18
CA PHE A 199 17.02 -32.79 -23.45
C PHE A 199 15.48 -32.76 -23.56
N GLU A 200 15.00 -33.44 -24.59
CA GLU A 200 13.74 -34.21 -24.74
C GLU A 200 12.46 -33.69 -24.06
N ASP A 201 11.49 -33.37 -24.93
CA ASP A 201 10.07 -33.20 -24.64
C ASP A 201 9.52 -34.39 -23.83
N GLU A 202 9.20 -34.16 -22.55
CA GLU A 202 8.34 -35.07 -21.77
C GLU A 202 6.95 -34.41 -21.63
N GLU A 203 6.03 -34.86 -22.49
CA GLU A 203 4.61 -34.55 -22.51
C GLU A 203 3.95 -34.90 -21.16
N LEU A 204 3.86 -33.92 -20.25
CA LEU A 204 3.11 -34.07 -19.01
C LEU A 204 1.62 -33.81 -19.26
N SER A 205 0.93 -34.91 -19.49
CA SER A 205 -0.50 -35.03 -19.71
C SER A 205 -1.34 -34.39 -18.59
N LEU A 206 -2.39 -33.69 -19.00
CA LEU A 206 -3.33 -32.93 -18.16
C LEU A 206 -4.38 -33.82 -17.45
N GLU A 207 -4.16 -35.14 -17.33
CA GLU A 207 -5.18 -36.06 -16.80
C GLU A 207 -5.15 -36.30 -15.28
N ASP A 208 -4.07 -36.01 -14.56
CA ASP A 208 -3.95 -36.44 -13.15
C ASP A 208 -4.67 -35.56 -12.11
N ASP A 209 -4.98 -34.31 -12.42
CA ASP A 209 -5.66 -33.40 -11.48
C ASP A 209 -7.19 -33.59 -11.41
N LEU A 210 -7.78 -34.35 -12.35
CA LEU A 210 -9.20 -34.71 -12.32
C LEU A 210 -9.48 -36.01 -11.56
N MET A 211 -8.51 -36.92 -11.44
CA MET A 211 -8.64 -38.17 -10.67
C MET A 211 -8.62 -37.92 -9.15
N ILE A 212 -7.87 -36.92 -8.68
CA ILE A 212 -7.78 -36.60 -7.24
C ILE A 212 -9.08 -35.93 -6.73
N LYS A 213 -9.77 -35.16 -7.57
CA LYS A 213 -11.06 -34.53 -7.21
C LYS A 213 -12.22 -35.52 -7.21
N LYS A 214 -12.22 -36.54 -8.08
CA LYS A 214 -13.26 -37.58 -8.08
C LYS A 214 -13.19 -38.48 -6.84
N LYS A 215 -12.00 -38.93 -6.44
CA LYS A 215 -11.84 -39.83 -5.27
C LYS A 215 -12.21 -39.18 -3.92
N LYS A 216 -12.16 -37.85 -3.81
CA LYS A 216 -12.58 -37.14 -2.58
C LYS A 216 -14.10 -36.96 -2.45
N ASN A 217 -14.85 -36.96 -3.56
CA ASN A 217 -16.30 -36.85 -3.50
C ASN A 217 -16.98 -38.20 -3.18
N ASP A 218 -16.37 -39.32 -3.58
CA ASP A 218 -16.94 -40.65 -3.32
C ASP A 218 -16.66 -41.19 -1.90
N SER A 219 -15.75 -40.55 -1.14
CA SER A 219 -15.45 -40.90 0.26
C SER A 219 -16.29 -40.14 1.29
N ILE A 220 -17.12 -39.18 0.86
CA ILE A 220 -17.99 -38.37 1.75
C ILE A 220 -19.44 -38.90 1.78
N PHE A 221 -19.79 -39.86 0.93
CA PHE A 221 -21.12 -40.47 0.85
C PHE A 221 -21.13 -42.00 1.10
N LYS A 222 -20.31 -42.47 2.05
CA LYS A 222 -20.51 -43.77 2.70
C LYS A 222 -20.39 -43.63 4.21
#